data_AF-A0A1G1BWG8-F1
#
_entry.id   AF-A0A1G1BWG8-F1
#
_cell.length_a   1.000
_cell.length_b   1.000
_cell.length_c   1.000
_cell.angle_alpha   90.00
_cell.angle_beta   90.00
_cell.angle_gamma   90.00
#
_symmetry.space_group_name_H-M   'P 1'
#
loop_
_entity.id
_entity.type
_entity.pdbx_description
1 polymer ?
#
loop_
_entity_poly.entity_id
_entity_poly.type
_entity_poly.pdbx_seq_one_letter_code
_entity_poly.pdbx_strand_id
1 'polypeptide(L)'
;MNKSVEKYFAEIGAVRATQAHVAETSFYTALANLLNDIGHELDPKVRCVLQLQNRGAGMPDGGLFTADQLKRRGGAGPAADPFDGQLPSRGVIEAKAPDADIDAVAAGAQVEKYWQLYGLVLVTNFREFLPVGRDAAGKPVRLESFSLAASDKEFWALAAHPHKAAERFGALRQDWPRTPLPRDKAQLLASAALGRQVAALLDSETPVPGVTAGRLPEALKAVAVFARVDGKPANPAAGDFDLTAGWGHAGKGGVTMPGKGRLDDHGDAFDIYLNDIACWRNVPTPVWEYTIGGYQVLKKWLSYREKPLLGRGLTIEEVRYVTEMTRRIAALLALHGDLDKNYAAVQPGGD
;
A
#
# COMPACT_ATOMS: atom_id res chain seq x y z
N MET A 1 -1.71 12.55 14.67
CA MET A 1 -1.93 11.08 14.60
C MET A 1 -1.79 10.32 15.93
N ASN A 2 -0.66 10.37 16.65
CA ASN A 2 -0.42 9.50 17.84
C ASN A 2 -1.49 9.67 18.94
N LYS A 3 -1.84 10.93 19.27
CA LYS A 3 -2.95 11.25 20.21
C LYS A 3 -4.33 10.79 19.73
N SER A 4 -4.57 10.81 18.41
CA SER A 4 -5.85 10.38 17.83
C SER A 4 -6.03 8.88 17.92
N VAL A 5 -4.95 8.10 17.72
CA VAL A 5 -4.95 6.65 17.89
C VAL A 5 -5.10 6.26 19.37
N GLU A 6 -4.40 6.95 20.28
CA GLU A 6 -4.57 6.76 21.72
C GLU A 6 -6.03 7.01 22.15
N LYS A 7 -6.59 8.14 21.71
CA LYS A 7 -8.00 8.49 21.96
C LYS A 7 -8.96 7.45 21.38
N TYR A 8 -8.69 6.98 20.17
CA TYR A 8 -9.48 5.93 19.52
C TYR A 8 -9.54 4.65 20.37
N PHE A 9 -8.39 4.11 20.77
CA PHE A 9 -8.35 2.91 21.60
C PHE A 9 -8.95 3.13 22.99
N ALA A 10 -8.77 4.31 23.58
CA ALA A 10 -9.39 4.66 24.86
C ALA A 10 -10.92 4.68 24.79
N GLU A 11 -11.49 5.26 23.74
CA GLU A 11 -12.94 5.29 23.50
C GLU A 11 -13.49 3.88 23.22
N ILE A 12 -12.83 3.11 22.35
CA ILE A 12 -13.19 1.71 22.07
C ILE A 12 -13.16 0.86 23.35
N GLY A 13 -12.09 0.97 24.13
CA GLY A 13 -11.93 0.23 25.39
C GLY A 13 -12.99 0.60 26.43
N ALA A 14 -13.29 1.90 26.57
CA ALA A 14 -14.32 2.39 27.49
C ALA A 14 -15.72 1.87 27.12
N VAL A 15 -16.08 1.93 25.83
CA VAL A 15 -17.38 1.40 25.34
C VAL A 15 -17.47 -0.10 25.61
N ARG A 16 -16.42 -0.87 25.32
CA ARG A 16 -16.42 -2.32 25.58
C ARG A 16 -16.53 -2.65 27.06
N ALA A 17 -15.86 -1.89 27.92
CA ALA A 17 -15.88 -2.09 29.37
C ALA A 17 -17.28 -1.96 30.00
N THR A 18 -18.20 -1.25 29.33
CA THR A 18 -19.61 -1.19 29.77
C THR A 18 -20.33 -2.54 29.72
N GLN A 19 -19.85 -3.48 28.89
CA GLN A 19 -20.50 -4.77 28.59
C GLN A 19 -21.93 -4.65 28.04
N ALA A 20 -22.39 -3.43 27.71
CA ALA A 20 -23.73 -3.12 27.21
C ALA A 20 -23.70 -2.56 25.78
N HIS A 21 -22.59 -2.78 25.07
CA HIS A 21 -22.39 -2.29 23.71
C HIS A 21 -23.06 -3.20 22.67
N VAL A 22 -23.45 -2.62 21.55
CA VAL A 22 -23.78 -3.32 20.32
C VAL A 22 -22.48 -3.46 19.51
N ALA A 23 -22.28 -4.63 18.89
CA ALA A 23 -21.01 -5.00 18.26
C ALA A 23 -20.50 -4.02 17.19
N GLU A 24 -21.39 -3.23 16.57
CA GLU A 24 -21.06 -2.31 15.49
C GLU A 24 -21.29 -0.84 15.92
N THR A 25 -22.55 -0.47 16.13
CA THR A 25 -22.95 0.95 16.25
C THR A 25 -22.40 1.66 17.49
N SER A 26 -22.12 0.94 18.58
CA SER A 26 -21.55 1.55 19.78
C SER A 26 -20.14 2.10 19.60
N PHE A 27 -19.41 1.63 18.57
CA PHE A 27 -18.04 2.06 18.29
C PHE A 27 -17.95 3.16 17.22
N TYR A 28 -19.10 3.57 16.64
CA TYR A 28 -19.16 4.56 15.57
C TYR A 28 -18.56 5.90 15.99
N THR A 29 -18.81 6.36 17.23
CA THR A 29 -18.24 7.62 17.71
C THR A 29 -16.71 7.62 17.66
N ALA A 30 -16.07 6.54 18.12
CA ALA A 30 -14.61 6.40 18.09
C ALA A 30 -14.08 6.39 16.65
N LEU A 31 -14.72 5.61 15.77
CA LEU A 31 -14.36 5.54 14.35
C LEU A 31 -14.49 6.90 13.66
N ALA A 32 -15.60 7.61 13.87
CA ALA A 32 -15.83 8.93 13.30
C ALA A 32 -14.79 9.93 13.80
N ASN A 33 -14.44 9.92 15.10
CA ASN A 33 -13.42 10.80 15.67
C ASN A 33 -12.06 10.58 15.00
N LEU A 34 -11.63 9.31 14.90
CA LEU A 34 -10.37 8.94 14.25
C LEU A 34 -10.33 9.42 12.79
N LEU A 35 -11.37 9.11 12.01
CA LEU A 35 -11.44 9.47 10.59
C LEU A 35 -11.54 10.99 10.38
N ASN A 36 -12.18 11.72 11.29
CA ASN A 36 -12.25 13.17 11.23
C ASN A 36 -10.90 13.82 11.57
N ASP A 37 -10.18 13.32 12.57
CA ASP A 37 -8.83 13.79 12.89
C ASP A 37 -7.90 13.61 11.69
N ILE A 38 -7.93 12.44 11.04
CA ILE A 38 -7.19 12.19 9.79
C ILE A 38 -7.68 13.12 8.68
N GLY A 39 -8.99 13.25 8.50
CA GLY A 39 -9.59 14.05 7.44
C GLY A 39 -9.29 15.54 7.54
N HIS A 40 -8.99 16.05 8.74
CA HIS A 40 -8.56 17.44 8.95
C HIS A 40 -7.14 17.73 8.42
N GLU A 41 -6.28 16.71 8.29
CA GLU A 41 -4.92 16.82 7.75
C GLU A 41 -4.89 16.72 6.20
N LEU A 42 -6.01 16.34 5.55
CA LEU A 42 -6.08 16.19 4.10
C LEU A 42 -6.42 17.52 3.38
N ASP A 43 -6.02 17.62 2.11
CA ASP A 43 -6.43 18.69 1.21
C ASP A 43 -7.08 18.13 -0.08
N PRO A 44 -8.37 18.45 -0.36
CA PRO A 44 -9.33 19.11 0.52
C PRO A 44 -9.62 18.30 1.78
N LYS A 45 -9.94 19.00 2.88
CA LYS A 45 -10.32 18.39 4.16
C LYS A 45 -11.54 17.48 3.98
N VAL A 46 -11.53 16.35 4.69
CA VAL A 46 -12.58 15.33 4.63
C VAL A 46 -13.27 15.24 6.00
N ARG A 47 -14.60 15.10 5.98
CA ARG A 47 -15.45 14.89 7.15
C ARG A 47 -16.11 13.52 7.05
N CYS A 48 -15.99 12.74 8.11
CA CYS A 48 -16.72 11.51 8.31
C CYS A 48 -18.07 11.78 8.99
N VAL A 49 -19.13 11.26 8.38
CA VAL A 49 -20.50 11.26 8.92
C VAL A 49 -20.99 9.81 8.94
N LEU A 50 -21.24 9.28 10.13
CA LEU A 50 -21.81 7.94 10.30
C LEU A 50 -23.34 8.03 10.48
N GLN A 51 -24.03 6.91 10.27
CA GLN A 51 -25.48 6.77 10.25
C GLN A 51 -26.14 7.69 9.20
N LEU A 52 -25.82 7.45 7.93
CA LEU A 52 -26.40 8.22 6.84
C LEU A 52 -27.91 7.95 6.69
N GLN A 53 -28.66 9.01 6.38
CA GLN A 53 -30.07 8.88 6.05
C GLN A 53 -30.25 8.01 4.80
N ASN A 54 -31.17 7.03 4.88
CA ASN A 54 -31.52 6.22 3.72
C ASN A 54 -32.26 7.07 2.67
N ARG A 55 -31.63 7.24 1.50
CA ARG A 55 -32.19 7.97 0.35
C ARG A 55 -32.44 7.06 -0.87
N GLY A 56 -32.65 5.76 -0.64
CA GLY A 56 -32.96 4.78 -1.69
C GLY A 56 -31.75 4.24 -2.46
N ALA A 57 -30.54 4.69 -2.14
CA ALA A 57 -29.31 4.40 -2.89
C ALA A 57 -28.47 3.24 -2.27
N GLY A 58 -29.05 2.50 -1.33
CA GLY A 58 -28.29 1.62 -0.43
C GLY A 58 -27.93 2.37 0.85
N MET A 59 -27.92 1.69 1.99
CA MET A 59 -27.85 2.31 3.33
C MET A 59 -26.47 2.03 3.94
N PRO A 60 -25.40 2.73 3.49
CA PRO A 60 -24.08 2.55 4.08
C PRO A 60 -24.07 3.07 5.52
N ASP A 61 -23.20 2.49 6.33
CA ASP A 61 -23.00 2.91 7.73
C ASP A 61 -22.44 4.33 7.85
N GLY A 62 -21.75 4.82 6.81
CA GLY A 62 -21.21 6.17 6.81
C GLY A 62 -20.83 6.72 5.44
N GLY A 63 -20.45 8.00 5.42
CA GLY A 63 -19.95 8.70 4.25
C GLY A 63 -18.82 9.67 4.55
N LEU A 64 -17.93 9.83 3.57
CA LEU A 64 -16.79 10.73 3.61
C LEU A 64 -17.03 11.90 2.63
N PHE A 65 -17.17 13.10 3.19
CA PHE A 65 -17.51 14.33 2.45
C PHE A 65 -16.33 15.28 2.44
N THR A 66 -16.06 15.94 1.31
CA THR A 66 -15.08 17.03 1.30
C THR A 66 -15.65 18.30 1.90
N ALA A 67 -14.79 19.18 2.42
CA ALA A 67 -15.20 20.46 2.99
C ALA A 67 -16.04 21.30 2.01
N ASP A 68 -15.80 21.22 0.71
CA ASP A 68 -16.57 21.99 -0.28
C ASP A 68 -17.97 21.40 -0.54
N GLN A 69 -18.18 20.09 -0.32
CA GLN A 69 -19.53 19.51 -0.28
C GLN A 69 -20.33 20.05 0.91
N LEU A 70 -19.66 20.34 2.03
CA LEU A 70 -20.27 20.86 3.24
C LEU A 70 -20.49 22.38 3.22
N LYS A 71 -19.74 23.12 2.40
CA LYS A 71 -19.81 24.60 2.32
C LYS A 71 -20.93 25.14 1.44
N ARG A 72 -21.51 24.33 0.53
CA ARG A 72 -22.64 24.77 -0.30
C ARG A 72 -23.88 24.96 0.58
N ARG A 73 -24.01 26.15 1.17
CA ARG A 73 -25.27 26.66 1.73
C ARG A 73 -26.32 26.59 0.63
N GLY A 74 -27.47 25.99 0.96
CA GLY A 74 -28.58 25.73 0.05
C GLY A 74 -28.89 26.90 -0.90
N GLY A 75 -29.11 26.55 -2.16
CA GLY A 75 -29.81 27.42 -3.09
C GLY A 75 -31.22 27.69 -2.55
N ALA A 76 -31.51 28.96 -2.32
CA ALA A 76 -32.79 29.61 -2.01
C ALA A 76 -34.04 28.72 -1.82
N GLY A 77 -34.43 28.55 -0.56
CA GLY A 77 -35.79 28.18 -0.13
C GLY A 77 -35.82 27.88 1.39
N PRO A 78 -36.78 28.39 2.20
CA PRO A 78 -36.83 28.17 3.66
C PRO A 78 -37.10 26.72 4.11
N ALA A 79 -37.03 25.75 3.20
CA ALA A 79 -37.27 24.32 3.46
C ALA A 79 -36.31 23.42 2.67
N ALA A 80 -35.22 23.95 2.10
CA ALA A 80 -34.23 23.14 1.40
C ALA A 80 -33.17 22.63 2.38
N ASP A 81 -33.09 21.31 2.55
CA ASP A 81 -32.02 20.62 3.29
C ASP A 81 -30.66 21.02 2.68
N PRO A 82 -29.68 21.54 3.46
CA PRO A 82 -28.34 21.84 2.98
C PRO A 82 -27.64 20.66 2.27
N PHE A 83 -28.16 19.44 2.44
CA PHE A 83 -27.66 18.20 1.85
C PHE A 83 -28.45 17.68 0.66
N ASP A 84 -29.33 18.46 0.03
CA ASP A 84 -30.13 17.95 -1.08
C ASP A 84 -29.25 17.41 -2.23
N GLY A 85 -29.17 16.08 -2.35
CA GLY A 85 -28.63 15.36 -3.51
C GLY A 85 -27.12 15.11 -3.66
N GLN A 86 -26.22 15.48 -2.74
CA GLN A 86 -24.78 15.18 -2.92
C GLN A 86 -24.34 13.86 -2.29
N LEU A 87 -23.96 12.89 -3.14
CA LEU A 87 -23.31 11.65 -2.72
C LEU A 87 -21.93 11.96 -2.07
N PRO A 88 -21.49 11.20 -1.06
CA PRO A 88 -20.15 11.34 -0.49
C PRO A 88 -19.07 11.23 -1.57
N SER A 89 -18.31 12.31 -1.84
CA SER A 89 -17.34 12.30 -2.95
C SER A 89 -16.06 11.54 -2.64
N ARG A 90 -15.82 11.23 -1.36
CA ARG A 90 -14.68 10.41 -0.91
C ARG A 90 -15.13 9.00 -0.48
N GLY A 91 -16.29 8.57 -0.97
CA GLY A 91 -16.78 7.21 -0.75
C GLY A 91 -17.60 7.04 0.52
N VAL A 92 -18.07 5.81 0.71
CA VAL A 92 -18.91 5.39 1.83
C VAL A 92 -18.18 4.42 2.74
N ILE A 93 -18.71 4.21 3.94
CA ILE A 93 -18.16 3.31 4.95
C ILE A 93 -19.17 2.19 5.18
N GLU A 94 -18.67 0.95 5.20
CA GLU A 94 -19.40 -0.21 5.69
C GLU A 94 -18.64 -0.78 6.89
N ALA A 95 -19.28 -0.78 8.06
CA ALA A 95 -18.69 -1.24 9.31
C ALA A 95 -19.27 -2.59 9.72
N LYS A 96 -18.42 -3.45 10.26
CA LYS A 96 -18.81 -4.75 10.83
C LYS A 96 -18.19 -4.96 12.21
N ALA A 97 -18.68 -5.96 12.92
CA ALA A 97 -18.14 -6.34 14.22
C ALA A 97 -16.64 -6.68 14.15
N PRO A 98 -15.84 -6.45 15.21
CA PRO A 98 -14.38 -6.65 15.18
C PRO A 98 -13.85 -8.05 14.84
N ASP A 99 -14.69 -9.07 14.99
CA ASP A 99 -14.42 -10.47 14.62
C ASP A 99 -14.78 -10.82 13.17
N ALA A 100 -15.41 -9.89 12.44
CA ALA A 100 -15.79 -10.11 11.05
C ALA A 100 -14.57 -10.27 10.12
N ASP A 101 -14.71 -11.18 9.16
CA ASP A 101 -13.80 -11.34 8.03
C ASP A 101 -14.05 -10.22 7.01
N ILE A 102 -13.13 -9.26 6.98
CA ILE A 102 -13.22 -8.08 6.12
C ILE A 102 -13.14 -8.43 4.64
N ASP A 103 -12.44 -9.50 4.28
CA ASP A 103 -12.30 -9.93 2.89
C ASP A 103 -13.61 -10.54 2.38
N ALA A 104 -14.26 -11.35 3.22
CA ALA A 104 -15.60 -11.87 2.91
C ALA A 104 -16.64 -10.74 2.78
N VAL A 105 -16.57 -9.73 3.65
CA VAL A 105 -17.47 -8.56 3.58
C VAL A 105 -17.21 -7.73 2.32
N ALA A 106 -15.95 -7.49 1.98
CA ALA A 106 -15.55 -6.73 0.80
C ALA A 106 -15.97 -7.41 -0.52
N ALA A 107 -16.01 -8.74 -0.56
CA ALA A 107 -16.52 -9.53 -1.67
C ALA A 107 -18.06 -9.63 -1.71
N GLY A 108 -18.76 -9.10 -0.70
CA GLY A 108 -20.21 -9.20 -0.58
C GLY A 108 -20.99 -8.30 -1.54
N ALA A 109 -22.20 -8.73 -1.90
CA ALA A 109 -23.11 -8.01 -2.82
C ALA A 109 -23.46 -6.57 -2.35
N GLN A 110 -23.43 -6.33 -1.03
CA GLN A 110 -23.69 -5.00 -0.46
C GLN A 110 -22.56 -4.02 -0.79
N VAL A 111 -21.30 -4.42 -0.58
CA VAL A 111 -20.13 -3.63 -0.97
C VAL A 111 -20.09 -3.47 -2.48
N GLU A 112 -20.49 -4.51 -3.23
CA GLU A 112 -20.62 -4.44 -4.68
C GLU A 112 -21.53 -3.29 -5.14
N LYS A 113 -22.74 -3.24 -4.56
CA LYS A 113 -23.72 -2.18 -4.84
C LYS A 113 -23.17 -0.80 -4.48
N TYR A 114 -22.45 -0.67 -3.37
CA TYR A 114 -21.91 0.60 -2.92
C TYR A 114 -20.78 1.11 -3.81
N TRP A 115 -19.80 0.29 -4.20
CA TRP A 115 -18.73 0.80 -5.05
C TRP A 115 -19.24 1.16 -6.46
N GLN A 116 -20.27 0.46 -6.96
CA GLN A 116 -20.92 0.80 -8.24
C GLN A 116 -21.50 2.22 -8.20
N LEU A 117 -22.13 2.59 -7.09
CA LEU A 117 -22.79 3.89 -6.92
C LEU A 117 -21.84 5.01 -6.47
N TYR A 118 -20.95 4.73 -5.51
CA TYR A 118 -20.12 5.72 -4.83
C TYR A 118 -18.66 5.74 -5.28
N GLY A 119 -18.21 4.74 -6.04
CA GLY A 119 -16.86 4.64 -6.61
C GLY A 119 -15.77 4.20 -5.62
N LEU A 120 -15.97 4.39 -4.32
CA LEU A 120 -15.05 4.01 -3.25
C LEU A 120 -15.84 3.58 -2.00
N VAL A 121 -15.46 2.45 -1.39
CA VAL A 121 -16.04 1.93 -0.15
C VAL A 121 -14.92 1.62 0.83
N LEU A 122 -14.96 2.19 2.03
CA LEU A 122 -14.10 1.78 3.14
C LEU A 122 -14.83 0.71 3.94
N VAL A 123 -14.36 -0.53 3.84
CA VAL A 123 -14.85 -1.64 4.67
C VAL A 123 -13.98 -1.71 5.91
N THR A 124 -14.60 -1.74 7.10
CA THR A 124 -13.86 -1.80 8.37
C THR A 124 -14.55 -2.66 9.42
N ASN A 125 -13.75 -3.36 10.22
CA ASN A 125 -14.17 -4.04 11.43
C ASN A 125 -13.55 -3.36 12.66
N PHE A 126 -13.31 -2.04 12.59
CA PHE A 126 -12.63 -1.22 13.61
C PHE A 126 -11.14 -1.52 13.80
N ARG A 127 -10.67 -2.75 13.53
CA ARG A 127 -9.24 -3.09 13.54
C ARG A 127 -8.59 -3.03 12.16
N GLU A 128 -9.32 -3.37 11.11
CA GLU A 128 -8.85 -3.34 9.72
C GLU A 128 -9.59 -2.26 8.93
N PHE A 129 -8.87 -1.61 8.03
CA PHE A 129 -9.36 -0.56 7.15
C PHE A 129 -9.00 -0.95 5.72
N LEU A 130 -9.99 -1.47 4.98
CA LEU A 130 -9.84 -1.94 3.61
C LEU A 130 -10.63 -1.04 2.66
N PRO A 131 -9.95 -0.15 1.91
CA PRO A 131 -10.60 0.60 0.85
C PRO A 131 -10.76 -0.30 -0.39
N VAL A 132 -11.98 -0.34 -0.94
CA VAL A 132 -12.33 -0.99 -2.21
C VAL A 132 -12.63 0.12 -3.22
N GLY A 133 -11.79 0.25 -4.23
CA GLY A 133 -11.86 1.28 -5.26
C GLY A 133 -11.96 0.69 -6.66
N ARG A 134 -11.53 1.45 -7.68
CA ARG A 134 -11.49 1.02 -9.08
C ARG A 134 -10.06 0.92 -9.59
N ASP A 135 -9.79 -0.13 -10.36
CA ASP A 135 -8.56 -0.23 -11.14
C ASP A 135 -8.64 0.65 -12.42
N ALA A 136 -7.57 0.64 -13.22
CA ALA A 136 -7.51 1.38 -14.48
C ALA A 136 -8.54 0.91 -15.53
N ALA A 137 -9.12 -0.28 -15.37
CA ALA A 137 -10.17 -0.86 -16.22
C ALA A 137 -11.58 -0.61 -15.67
N GLY A 138 -11.71 0.10 -14.53
CA GLY A 138 -12.99 0.39 -13.89
C GLY A 138 -13.57 -0.77 -13.07
N LYS A 139 -12.81 -1.85 -12.85
CA LYS A 139 -13.21 -3.00 -12.04
C LYS A 139 -12.93 -2.77 -10.55
N PRO A 140 -13.71 -3.36 -9.63
CA PRO A 140 -13.46 -3.25 -8.21
C PRO A 140 -12.13 -3.91 -7.85
N VAL A 141 -11.28 -3.18 -7.14
CA VAL A 141 -9.99 -3.70 -6.64
C VAL A 141 -9.75 -3.25 -5.22
N ARG A 142 -9.11 -4.13 -4.44
CA ARG A 142 -8.60 -3.79 -3.11
C ARG A 142 -7.48 -2.78 -3.25
N LEU A 143 -7.57 -1.68 -2.51
CA LEU A 143 -6.50 -0.70 -2.40
C LEU A 143 -5.62 -1.03 -1.19
N GLU A 144 -4.62 -0.19 -0.95
CA GLU A 144 -3.75 -0.29 0.23
C GLU A 144 -4.59 -0.32 1.52
N SER A 145 -4.52 -1.44 2.23
CA SER A 145 -5.23 -1.67 3.47
C SER A 145 -4.33 -1.46 4.67
N PHE A 146 -4.92 -1.04 5.78
CA PHE A 146 -4.21 -0.85 7.04
C PHE A 146 -4.87 -1.67 8.15
N SER A 147 -4.05 -2.33 8.99
CA SER A 147 -4.54 -3.10 10.13
C SER A 147 -3.88 -2.64 11.42
N LEU A 148 -4.71 -2.38 12.42
CA LEU A 148 -4.33 -2.13 13.81
C LEU A 148 -4.08 -3.44 14.57
N ALA A 149 -4.64 -4.57 14.15
CA ALA A 149 -4.48 -5.84 14.84
C ALA A 149 -4.80 -7.03 13.93
N ALA A 150 -4.02 -8.11 14.04
CA ALA A 150 -4.21 -9.32 13.24
C ALA A 150 -5.45 -10.13 13.65
N SER A 151 -5.98 -9.91 14.86
CA SER A 151 -7.19 -10.56 15.36
C SER A 151 -8.01 -9.64 16.26
N ASP A 152 -9.27 -9.98 16.47
CA ASP A 152 -10.14 -9.32 17.46
C ASP A 152 -9.55 -9.44 18.88
N LYS A 153 -8.99 -10.61 19.24
CA LYS A 153 -8.33 -10.82 20.53
C LYS A 153 -7.17 -9.84 20.76
N GLU A 154 -6.32 -9.66 19.76
CA GLU A 154 -5.21 -8.70 19.83
C GLU A 154 -5.73 -7.26 19.87
N PHE A 155 -6.72 -6.92 19.04
CA PHE A 155 -7.35 -5.60 19.03
C PHE A 155 -7.87 -5.21 20.41
N TRP A 156 -8.53 -6.17 21.07
CA TRP A 156 -9.06 -6.04 22.40
C TRP A 156 -8.00 -5.91 23.50
N ALA A 157 -6.85 -6.57 23.34
CA ALA A 157 -5.71 -6.38 24.23
C ALA A 157 -5.09 -4.99 24.07
N LEU A 158 -5.02 -4.47 22.84
CA LEU A 158 -4.56 -3.11 22.56
C LEU A 158 -5.51 -2.05 23.13
N ALA A 159 -6.84 -2.25 22.99
CA ALA A 159 -7.84 -1.36 23.55
C ALA A 159 -7.79 -1.28 25.09
N ALA A 160 -7.32 -2.32 25.77
CA ALA A 160 -7.07 -2.31 27.21
C ALA A 160 -5.82 -1.48 27.61
N HIS A 161 -4.93 -1.19 26.66
CA HIS A 161 -3.72 -0.41 26.87
C HIS A 161 -3.53 0.70 25.80
N PRO A 162 -4.41 1.73 25.77
CA PRO A 162 -4.45 2.72 24.68
C PRO A 162 -3.13 3.43 24.42
N HIS A 163 -2.37 3.75 25.49
CA HIS A 163 -1.07 4.40 25.36
C HIS A 163 -0.05 3.52 24.62
N LYS A 164 0.08 2.25 25.02
CA LYS A 164 0.96 1.27 24.37
C LYS A 164 0.52 1.01 22.92
N ALA A 165 -0.79 0.96 22.68
CA ALA A 165 -1.33 0.82 21.34
C ALA A 165 -0.94 2.01 20.46
N ALA A 166 -1.08 3.24 20.97
CA ALA A 166 -0.68 4.45 20.25
C ALA A 166 0.82 4.46 19.92
N GLU A 167 1.69 4.06 20.84
CA GLU A 167 3.13 3.94 20.57
C GLU A 167 3.46 2.98 19.42
N ARG A 168 2.71 1.87 19.31
CA ARG A 168 2.89 0.90 18.21
C ARG A 168 2.59 1.52 16.83
N PHE A 169 1.59 2.39 16.72
CA PHE A 169 1.13 2.94 15.43
C PHE A 169 1.60 4.38 15.17
N GLY A 170 2.01 5.12 16.21
CA GLY A 170 2.40 6.53 16.10
C GLY A 170 3.70 6.75 15.33
N ALA A 171 4.59 5.75 15.34
CA ALA A 171 5.94 5.86 14.80
C ALA A 171 6.05 5.62 13.27
N LEU A 172 4.97 5.22 12.60
CA LEU A 172 5.02 4.95 11.16
C LEU A 172 4.65 6.15 10.28
N ARG A 173 4.04 7.20 10.87
CA ARG A 173 3.55 8.36 10.09
C ARG A 173 3.96 9.74 10.64
N GLN A 174 4.24 9.89 11.94
CA GLN A 174 4.50 11.21 12.54
C GLN A 174 5.65 11.27 13.57
N ASP A 175 6.28 10.15 13.90
CA ASP A 175 7.43 10.10 14.81
C ASP A 175 8.47 9.08 14.30
N TRP A 176 9.67 9.05 14.89
CA TRP A 176 10.72 8.11 14.47
C TRP A 176 10.35 6.66 14.84
N PRO A 177 10.46 5.68 13.93
CA PRO A 177 10.30 4.26 14.24
C PRO A 177 11.16 3.86 15.45
N ARG A 178 10.52 3.38 16.52
CA ARG A 178 11.24 2.81 17.67
C ARG A 178 11.56 1.36 17.38
N THR A 179 12.84 1.03 17.41
CA THR A 179 13.30 -0.35 17.29
C THR A 179 13.42 -0.94 18.70
N PRO A 180 12.72 -2.04 19.03
CA PRO A 180 12.84 -2.65 20.34
C PRO A 180 14.27 -3.14 20.57
N LEU A 181 14.78 -2.97 21.79
CA LEU A 181 16.14 -3.38 22.15
C LEU A 181 16.14 -4.87 22.53
N PRO A 182 16.97 -5.72 21.88
CA PRO A 182 17.12 -7.12 22.24
C PRO A 182 17.51 -7.31 23.71
N ARG A 183 16.93 -8.32 24.37
CA ARG A 183 17.13 -8.58 25.81
C ARG A 183 18.50 -9.18 26.12
N ASP A 184 19.13 -9.80 25.13
CA ASP A 184 20.44 -10.42 25.28
C ASP A 184 21.35 -10.19 24.05
N LYS A 185 22.64 -10.46 24.25
CA LYS A 185 23.68 -10.28 23.24
C LYS A 185 23.47 -11.15 22.00
N ALA A 186 22.95 -12.37 22.15
CA ALA A 186 22.78 -13.29 21.04
C ALA A 186 21.68 -12.79 20.10
N GLN A 187 20.54 -12.35 20.65
CA GLN A 187 19.47 -11.72 19.90
C GLN A 187 19.95 -10.43 19.21
N LEU A 188 20.73 -9.59 19.89
CA LEU A 188 21.31 -8.39 19.28
C LEU A 188 22.21 -8.70 18.08
N LEU A 189 23.07 -9.72 18.19
CA LEU A 189 23.95 -10.13 17.10
C LEU A 189 23.16 -10.71 15.92
N ALA A 190 22.08 -11.45 16.18
CA ALA A 190 21.19 -11.97 15.15
C ALA A 190 20.46 -10.85 14.40
N SER A 191 19.88 -9.88 15.12
CA SER A 191 19.25 -8.69 14.53
C SER A 191 20.27 -7.88 13.70
N ALA A 192 21.48 -7.69 14.23
CA ALA A 192 22.54 -6.97 13.52
C ALA A 192 23.01 -7.72 12.25
N ALA A 193 23.01 -9.04 12.25
CA ALA A 193 23.34 -9.84 11.07
C ALA A 193 22.30 -9.67 9.96
N LEU A 194 21.01 -9.72 10.30
CA LEU A 194 19.92 -9.43 9.35
C LEU A 194 19.99 -7.98 8.85
N GLY A 195 20.23 -7.02 9.75
CA GLY A 195 20.40 -5.61 9.37
C GLY A 195 21.54 -5.39 8.38
N ARG A 196 22.67 -6.10 8.53
CA ARG A 196 23.77 -6.06 7.55
C ARG A 196 23.37 -6.63 6.19
N GLN A 197 22.56 -7.68 6.15
CA GLN A 197 22.06 -8.23 4.88
C GLN A 197 21.12 -7.24 4.18
N VAL A 198 20.18 -6.64 4.91
CA VAL A 198 19.29 -5.59 4.37
C VAL A 198 20.11 -4.42 3.84
N ALA A 199 21.09 -3.94 4.61
CA ALA A 199 21.97 -2.84 4.19
C ALA A 199 22.74 -3.18 2.90
N ALA A 200 23.32 -4.39 2.80
CA ALA A 200 24.03 -4.83 1.60
C ALA A 200 23.11 -4.93 0.36
N LEU A 201 21.85 -5.35 0.56
CA LEU A 201 20.87 -5.46 -0.53
C LEU A 201 20.41 -4.08 -1.03
N LEU A 202 20.25 -3.11 -0.13
CA LEU A 202 19.85 -1.73 -0.44
C LEU A 202 21.00 -0.87 -0.99
N ASP A 203 22.25 -1.25 -0.76
CA ASP A 203 23.41 -0.64 -1.40
C ASP A 203 23.48 -1.04 -2.89
N SER A 204 23.08 -0.12 -3.78
CA SER A 204 23.10 -0.34 -5.22
C SER A 204 24.49 -0.40 -5.84
N GLU A 205 25.53 0.06 -5.15
CA GLU A 205 26.86 0.24 -5.72
C GLU A 205 27.77 -0.97 -5.46
N THR A 206 27.55 -1.69 -4.35
CA THR A 206 28.39 -2.83 -3.98
C THR A 206 27.79 -4.16 -4.44
N PRO A 207 28.49 -4.98 -5.24
CA PRO A 207 28.02 -6.32 -5.59
C PRO A 207 27.82 -7.21 -4.36
N VAL A 208 26.72 -7.97 -4.34
CA VAL A 208 26.35 -8.85 -3.22
C VAL A 208 26.57 -10.30 -3.64
N PRO A 209 27.53 -11.02 -3.01
CA PRO A 209 27.76 -12.43 -3.29
C PRO A 209 26.49 -13.27 -3.11
N GLY A 210 26.17 -14.10 -4.10
CA GLY A 210 24.97 -14.93 -4.10
C GLY A 210 23.68 -14.20 -4.51
N VAL A 211 23.74 -12.89 -4.82
CA VAL A 211 22.57 -12.13 -5.28
C VAL A 211 22.85 -11.42 -6.60
N THR A 212 23.92 -10.61 -6.67
CA THR A 212 24.31 -9.88 -7.88
C THR A 212 25.69 -10.29 -8.40
N ALA A 213 26.51 -10.98 -7.59
CA ALA A 213 27.82 -11.48 -7.97
C ALA A 213 28.12 -12.89 -7.43
N GLY A 214 29.18 -13.51 -7.96
CA GLY A 214 29.61 -14.85 -7.56
C GLY A 214 28.63 -15.94 -7.97
N ARG A 215 28.57 -17.03 -7.18
CA ARG A 215 27.68 -18.16 -7.47
C ARG A 215 26.24 -17.84 -7.06
N LEU A 216 25.37 -17.63 -8.05
CA LEU A 216 23.95 -17.37 -7.83
C LEU A 216 23.18 -18.66 -7.49
N PRO A 217 22.27 -18.63 -6.50
CA PRO A 217 21.25 -19.66 -6.29
C PRO A 217 20.39 -19.85 -7.53
N GLU A 218 19.89 -21.07 -7.75
CA GLU A 218 19.09 -21.40 -8.94
C GLU A 218 17.87 -20.49 -9.10
N ALA A 219 17.19 -20.19 -7.99
CA ALA A 219 16.03 -19.30 -7.94
C ALA A 219 16.30 -17.89 -8.48
N LEU A 220 17.53 -17.37 -8.35
CA LEU A 220 17.89 -16.03 -8.82
C LEU A 220 18.46 -16.00 -10.23
N LYS A 221 18.92 -17.13 -10.78
CA LYS A 221 19.50 -17.17 -12.12
C LYS A 221 18.51 -16.74 -13.20
N ALA A 222 17.27 -17.20 -13.07
CA ALA A 222 16.20 -16.94 -14.03
C ALA A 222 15.53 -15.56 -13.86
N VAL A 223 15.82 -14.81 -12.79
CA VAL A 223 15.16 -13.54 -12.49
C VAL A 223 15.66 -12.44 -13.42
N ALA A 224 14.74 -11.75 -14.09
CA ALA A 224 14.99 -10.58 -14.95
C ALA A 224 16.10 -10.81 -16.00
N VAL A 225 16.12 -11.97 -16.65
CA VAL A 225 17.12 -12.27 -17.68
C VAL A 225 16.78 -11.50 -18.95
N PHE A 226 17.70 -10.67 -19.42
CA PHE A 226 17.55 -10.01 -20.72
C PHE A 226 17.52 -11.05 -21.84
N ALA A 227 16.52 -10.95 -22.72
CA ALA A 227 16.40 -11.79 -23.90
C ALA A 227 15.80 -11.02 -25.08
N ARG A 228 16.29 -11.31 -26.28
CA ARG A 228 15.56 -10.99 -27.50
C ARG A 228 14.38 -11.95 -27.65
N VAL A 229 13.26 -11.45 -28.18
CA VAL A 229 12.05 -12.25 -28.45
C VAL A 229 12.36 -13.38 -29.44
N ASP A 230 13.22 -13.13 -30.42
CA ASP A 230 13.64 -14.11 -31.43
C ASP A 230 14.76 -15.08 -30.97
N GLY A 231 15.21 -14.97 -29.71
CA GLY A 231 16.24 -15.84 -29.13
C GLY A 231 17.67 -15.60 -29.64
N LYS A 232 17.90 -14.60 -30.50
CA LYS A 232 19.24 -14.27 -31.00
C LYS A 232 20.08 -13.52 -29.95
N PRO A 233 21.41 -13.46 -30.11
CA PRO A 233 22.25 -12.58 -29.30
C PRO A 233 21.86 -11.10 -29.47
N ALA A 234 21.98 -10.33 -28.39
CA ALA A 234 21.72 -8.90 -28.40
C ALA A 234 22.75 -8.13 -29.26
N ASN A 235 22.28 -7.13 -30.01
CA ASN A 235 23.12 -6.19 -30.73
C ASN A 235 22.74 -4.76 -30.35
N PRO A 236 23.48 -4.11 -29.42
CA PRO A 236 23.21 -2.74 -29.00
C PRO A 236 23.25 -1.73 -30.15
N ALA A 237 24.10 -1.94 -31.16
CA ALA A 237 24.21 -1.05 -32.31
C ALA A 237 22.97 -1.11 -33.23
N ALA A 238 22.17 -2.17 -33.12
CA ALA A 238 20.88 -2.30 -33.82
C ALA A 238 19.70 -1.70 -33.04
N GLY A 239 19.94 -1.07 -31.88
CA GLY A 239 18.89 -0.48 -31.05
C GLY A 239 18.19 -1.47 -30.11
N ASP A 240 18.73 -2.68 -29.92
CA ASP A 240 18.12 -3.70 -29.05
C ASP A 240 17.90 -3.22 -27.60
N PHE A 241 18.70 -2.27 -27.14
CA PHE A 241 18.64 -1.67 -25.81
C PHE A 241 17.91 -0.33 -25.77
N ASP A 242 17.29 0.08 -26.87
CA ASP A 242 16.46 1.26 -26.89
C ASP A 242 15.21 1.01 -26.05
N LEU A 243 15.02 1.83 -25.02
CA LEU A 243 13.79 1.83 -24.25
C LEU A 243 12.76 2.69 -24.99
N THR A 244 11.78 2.03 -25.62
CA THR A 244 10.72 2.67 -26.43
C THR A 244 9.34 2.06 -26.17
N ALA A 245 9.20 1.27 -25.10
CA ALA A 245 7.96 0.61 -24.73
C ALA A 245 6.94 1.56 -24.03
N GLY A 246 7.28 2.84 -23.84
CA GLY A 246 6.35 3.84 -23.33
C GLY A 246 6.21 3.85 -21.81
N TRP A 247 7.31 3.61 -21.08
CA TRP A 247 7.42 3.68 -19.62
C TRP A 247 7.39 5.11 -19.08
N GLY A 248 7.70 6.10 -19.92
CA GLY A 248 7.71 7.52 -19.56
C GLY A 248 7.70 8.45 -20.76
N HIS A 249 7.33 9.71 -20.55
CA HIS A 249 7.33 10.74 -21.59
C HIS A 249 7.52 12.13 -21.00
N ALA A 250 7.88 13.09 -21.85
CA ALA A 250 8.09 14.48 -21.43
C ALA A 250 6.74 15.15 -21.16
N GLY A 251 6.57 15.64 -19.94
CA GLY A 251 5.48 16.52 -19.53
C GLY A 251 5.84 18.00 -19.70
N LYS A 252 4.93 18.88 -19.26
CA LYS A 252 5.17 20.33 -19.26
C LYS A 252 6.37 20.66 -18.37
N GLY A 253 7.22 21.58 -18.84
CA GLY A 253 8.38 22.06 -18.07
C GLY A 253 9.51 21.04 -17.90
N GLY A 254 9.57 19.99 -18.74
CA GLY A 254 10.62 18.98 -18.68
C GLY A 254 10.43 17.91 -17.59
N VAL A 255 9.27 17.91 -16.91
CA VAL A 255 8.93 16.88 -15.92
C VAL A 255 8.69 15.54 -16.61
N THR A 256 9.31 14.47 -16.14
CA THR A 256 9.03 13.12 -16.63
C THR A 256 7.71 12.60 -16.09
N MET A 257 6.78 12.27 -16.99
CA MET A 257 5.49 11.66 -16.67
C MET A 257 5.57 10.15 -16.85
N PRO A 258 5.06 9.33 -15.90
CA PRO A 258 5.05 7.88 -16.06
C PRO A 258 4.07 7.45 -17.15
N GLY A 259 4.48 6.46 -17.94
CA GLY A 259 3.65 5.83 -18.95
C GLY A 259 3.16 4.44 -18.54
N LYS A 260 2.40 3.80 -19.43
CA LYS A 260 1.88 2.44 -19.21
C LYS A 260 2.99 1.39 -19.32
N GLY A 261 3.92 1.58 -20.26
CA GLY A 261 4.88 0.56 -20.65
C GLY A 261 4.24 -0.61 -21.37
N ARG A 262 5.06 -1.64 -21.65
CA ARG A 262 4.63 -2.93 -22.19
C ARG A 262 5.12 -4.06 -21.28
N LEU A 263 4.19 -4.90 -20.86
CA LEU A 263 4.43 -6.08 -20.05
C LEU A 263 3.60 -7.24 -20.59
N ASP A 264 4.16 -8.44 -20.54
CA ASP A 264 3.39 -9.68 -20.65
C ASP A 264 3.26 -10.31 -19.26
N ASP A 265 2.05 -10.70 -18.89
CA ASP A 265 1.68 -11.25 -17.60
C ASP A 265 1.57 -12.77 -17.69
N HIS A 266 2.33 -13.48 -16.85
CA HIS A 266 2.34 -14.94 -16.74
C HIS A 266 1.69 -15.44 -15.44
N GLY A 267 1.09 -14.54 -14.64
CA GLY A 267 0.44 -14.82 -13.36
C GLY A 267 1.37 -14.58 -12.16
N ASP A 268 2.46 -15.34 -12.08
CA ASP A 268 3.45 -15.23 -10.98
C ASP A 268 4.68 -14.37 -11.34
N ALA A 269 4.83 -14.03 -12.61
CA ALA A 269 5.90 -13.20 -13.12
C ALA A 269 5.47 -12.40 -14.37
N PHE A 270 6.25 -11.37 -14.68
CA PHE A 270 6.11 -10.54 -15.88
C PHE A 270 7.34 -10.63 -16.77
N ASP A 271 7.12 -10.49 -18.07
CA ASP A 271 8.17 -10.06 -18.99
C ASP A 271 8.05 -8.55 -19.22
N ILE A 272 9.12 -7.81 -18.91
CA ILE A 272 9.15 -6.34 -18.98
C ILE A 272 9.86 -5.92 -20.25
N TYR A 273 9.13 -5.33 -21.19
CA TYR A 273 9.68 -5.00 -22.51
C TYR A 273 10.46 -3.69 -22.50
N LEU A 274 11.59 -3.70 -23.19
CA LEU A 274 12.31 -2.47 -23.55
C LEU A 274 11.69 -1.86 -24.80
N ASN A 275 11.37 -2.71 -25.78
CA ASN A 275 10.84 -2.40 -27.11
C ASN A 275 10.18 -3.67 -27.69
N ASP A 276 9.87 -3.71 -28.99
CA ASP A 276 9.17 -4.84 -29.59
C ASP A 276 10.00 -6.13 -29.75
N ILE A 277 11.32 -6.04 -29.57
CA ILE A 277 12.25 -7.14 -29.87
C ILE A 277 13.01 -7.65 -28.65
N ALA A 278 12.96 -6.93 -27.52
CA ALA A 278 13.72 -7.26 -26.32
C ALA A 278 12.96 -6.99 -25.02
N CYS A 279 13.13 -7.88 -24.05
CA CYS A 279 12.56 -7.77 -22.70
C CYS A 279 13.50 -8.33 -21.63
N TRP A 280 13.24 -7.97 -20.37
CA TRP A 280 13.68 -8.77 -19.24
C TRP A 280 12.61 -9.79 -18.92
N ARG A 281 12.98 -11.08 -18.95
CA ARG A 281 12.05 -12.17 -18.69
C ARG A 281 11.98 -12.53 -17.22
N ASN A 282 10.83 -13.06 -16.81
CA ASN A 282 10.63 -13.69 -15.52
C ASN A 282 10.97 -12.75 -14.34
N VAL A 283 10.30 -11.60 -14.30
CA VAL A 283 10.31 -10.66 -13.17
C VAL A 283 9.17 -11.02 -12.23
N PRO A 284 9.44 -11.54 -11.02
CA PRO A 284 8.36 -12.00 -10.13
C PRO A 284 7.36 -10.88 -9.79
N THR A 285 6.08 -11.21 -9.72
CA THR A 285 5.01 -10.23 -9.44
C THR A 285 5.28 -9.39 -8.19
N PRO A 286 5.66 -9.96 -7.03
CA PRO A 286 5.97 -9.17 -5.83
C PRO A 286 7.17 -8.23 -6.00
N VAL A 287 8.11 -8.56 -6.89
CA VAL A 287 9.27 -7.70 -7.18
C VAL A 287 8.86 -6.53 -8.08
N TRP A 288 8.02 -6.80 -9.09
CA TRP A 288 7.48 -5.75 -9.93
C TRP A 288 6.68 -4.75 -9.10
N GLU A 289 5.79 -5.23 -8.22
CA GLU A 289 4.92 -4.41 -7.38
C GLU A 289 5.63 -3.69 -6.23
N TYR A 290 6.90 -4.01 -5.98
CA TYR A 290 7.65 -3.46 -4.85
C TYR A 290 7.78 -1.94 -4.93
N THR A 291 7.44 -1.26 -3.82
CA THR A 291 7.49 0.20 -3.73
C THR A 291 8.42 0.68 -2.62
N ILE A 292 9.06 1.83 -2.84
CA ILE A 292 9.76 2.61 -1.82
C ILE A 292 9.25 4.05 -1.90
N GLY A 293 8.79 4.61 -0.79
CA GLY A 293 8.24 5.97 -0.75
C GLY A 293 7.01 6.15 -1.65
N GLY A 294 6.21 5.09 -1.84
CA GLY A 294 5.01 5.10 -2.70
C GLY A 294 5.28 4.96 -4.19
N TYR A 295 6.54 4.80 -4.62
CA TYR A 295 6.90 4.61 -6.02
C TYR A 295 7.31 3.17 -6.31
N GLN A 296 6.72 2.58 -7.36
CA GLN A 296 7.14 1.29 -7.90
C GLN A 296 8.58 1.39 -8.45
N VAL A 297 9.52 0.66 -7.84
CA VAL A 297 10.96 0.90 -8.02
C VAL A 297 11.39 0.70 -9.49
N LEU A 298 11.07 -0.45 -10.08
CA LEU A 298 11.47 -0.79 -11.44
C LEU A 298 10.83 0.15 -12.47
N LYS A 299 9.51 0.34 -12.40
CA LYS A 299 8.78 1.23 -13.31
C LYS A 299 9.28 2.68 -13.24
N LYS A 300 9.57 3.17 -12.04
CA LYS A 300 10.11 4.52 -11.85
C LYS A 300 11.47 4.65 -12.51
N TRP A 301 12.37 3.66 -12.34
CA TRP A 301 13.68 3.65 -12.98
C TRP A 301 13.60 3.68 -14.51
N LEU A 302 12.68 2.89 -15.09
CA LEU A 302 12.41 2.83 -16.53
C LEU A 302 11.84 4.14 -17.07
N SER A 303 10.93 4.79 -16.33
CA SER A 303 10.24 6.01 -16.79
C SER A 303 11.19 7.16 -17.15
N TYR A 304 12.35 7.25 -16.51
CA TYR A 304 13.36 8.29 -16.79
C TYR A 304 14.30 7.95 -17.95
N ARG A 305 14.23 6.72 -18.48
CA ARG A 305 15.22 6.16 -19.40
C ARG A 305 14.67 5.78 -20.76
N GLU A 306 13.45 6.20 -21.06
CA GLU A 306 12.91 6.18 -22.41
C GLU A 306 13.86 6.92 -23.36
N LYS A 307 14.17 6.35 -24.51
CA LYS A 307 15.15 6.89 -25.46
C LYS A 307 14.89 8.35 -25.83
N PRO A 308 13.64 8.81 -26.05
CA PRO A 308 13.36 10.23 -26.27
C PRO A 308 13.71 11.15 -25.09
N LEU A 309 13.75 10.62 -23.86
CA LEU A 309 14.11 11.36 -22.64
C LEU A 309 15.62 11.27 -22.36
N LEU A 310 16.20 10.08 -22.51
CA LEU A 310 17.62 9.80 -22.22
C LEU A 310 18.55 10.27 -23.35
N GLY A 311 18.04 10.41 -24.57
CA GLY A 311 18.80 10.76 -25.77
C GLY A 311 19.63 9.61 -26.38
N ARG A 312 19.60 8.43 -25.77
CA ARG A 312 20.32 7.22 -26.20
C ARG A 312 19.59 5.95 -25.74
N GLY A 313 19.96 4.80 -26.29
CA GLY A 313 19.62 3.50 -25.71
C GLY A 313 20.38 3.23 -24.41
N LEU A 314 19.97 2.20 -23.68
CA LEU A 314 20.65 1.77 -22.46
C LEU A 314 22.05 1.22 -22.77
N THR A 315 22.99 1.34 -21.83
CA THR A 315 24.26 0.61 -21.89
C THR A 315 24.09 -0.85 -21.45
N ILE A 316 25.09 -1.70 -21.73
CA ILE A 316 25.10 -3.08 -21.26
C ILE A 316 25.02 -3.12 -19.72
N GLU A 317 25.72 -2.21 -19.05
CA GLU A 317 25.74 -2.07 -17.60
C GLU A 317 24.36 -1.68 -17.07
N GLU A 318 23.65 -0.75 -17.72
CA GLU A 318 22.29 -0.36 -17.35
C GLU A 318 21.29 -1.50 -17.56
N VAL A 319 21.44 -2.29 -18.63
CA VAL A 319 20.61 -3.48 -18.86
C VAL A 319 20.84 -4.53 -17.78
N ARG A 320 22.11 -4.77 -17.42
CA ARG A 320 22.49 -5.68 -16.32
C ARG A 320 22.03 -5.16 -14.97
N TYR A 321 22.07 -3.84 -14.75
CA TYR A 321 21.65 -3.21 -13.50
C TYR A 321 20.18 -3.49 -13.17
N VAL A 322 19.29 -3.54 -14.17
CA VAL A 322 17.88 -3.92 -13.94
C VAL A 322 17.76 -5.36 -13.43
N THR A 323 18.55 -6.29 -13.96
CA THR A 323 18.62 -7.66 -13.47
C THR A 323 19.10 -7.72 -12.02
N GLU A 324 20.18 -6.99 -11.71
CA GLU A 324 20.77 -6.92 -10.37
C GLU A 324 19.80 -6.29 -9.36
N MET A 325 19.13 -5.19 -9.72
CA MET A 325 18.09 -4.53 -8.92
C MET A 325 16.91 -5.48 -8.66
N THR A 326 16.45 -6.21 -9.67
CA THR A 326 15.36 -7.19 -9.51
C THR A 326 15.75 -8.31 -8.55
N ARG A 327 16.98 -8.84 -8.66
CA ARG A 327 17.49 -9.87 -7.75
C ARG A 327 17.65 -9.37 -6.32
N ARG A 328 18.07 -8.11 -6.13
CA ARG A 328 18.16 -7.48 -4.79
C ARG A 328 16.79 -7.39 -4.12
N ILE A 329 15.77 -6.93 -4.86
CA ILE A 329 14.40 -6.87 -4.34
C ILE A 329 13.88 -8.27 -4.04
N ALA A 330 14.11 -9.25 -4.93
CA ALA A 330 13.71 -10.65 -4.68
C ALA A 330 14.37 -11.20 -3.40
N ALA A 331 15.66 -10.96 -3.20
CA ALA A 331 16.38 -11.38 -2.00
C ALA A 331 15.88 -10.64 -0.74
N LEU A 332 15.56 -9.35 -0.85
CA LEU A 332 15.00 -8.58 0.26
C LEU A 332 13.62 -9.11 0.67
N LEU A 333 12.75 -9.41 -0.29
CA LEU A 333 11.45 -10.01 -0.04
C LEU A 333 11.56 -11.39 0.61
N ALA A 334 12.56 -12.18 0.21
CA ALA A 334 12.83 -13.48 0.83
C ALA A 334 13.28 -13.35 2.30
N LEU A 335 13.87 -12.21 2.70
CA LEU A 335 14.26 -11.95 4.09
C LEU A 335 13.09 -11.56 5.00
N HIS A 336 11.92 -11.18 4.46
CA HIS A 336 10.80 -10.69 5.28
C HIS A 336 10.45 -11.63 6.44
N GLY A 337 10.29 -12.93 6.17
CA GLY A 337 9.91 -13.89 7.21
C GLY A 337 10.94 -13.98 8.35
N ASP A 338 12.22 -13.81 8.07
CA ASP A 338 13.27 -13.85 9.09
C ASP A 338 13.37 -12.51 9.84
N LEU A 339 13.13 -11.39 9.15
CA LEU A 339 13.00 -10.06 9.76
C LEU A 339 11.80 -10.00 10.72
N ASP A 340 10.64 -10.51 10.31
CA ASP A 340 9.42 -10.54 11.12
C ASP A 340 9.60 -11.41 12.37
N LYS A 341 10.17 -12.62 12.21
CA LYS A 341 10.49 -13.50 13.34
C LYS A 341 11.47 -12.84 14.30
N ASN A 342 12.51 -12.18 13.78
CA ASN A 342 13.49 -11.48 14.59
C ASN A 342 12.83 -10.33 15.37
N TYR A 343 11.99 -9.53 14.72
CA TYR A 343 11.27 -8.43 15.35
C TYR A 343 10.32 -8.94 16.44
N ALA A 344 9.54 -9.98 16.16
CA ALA A 344 8.62 -10.58 17.14
C ALA A 344 9.36 -11.17 18.36
N ALA A 345 10.55 -11.76 18.16
CA ALA A 345 11.36 -12.29 19.26
C ALA A 345 11.95 -11.19 20.16
N VAL A 346 12.12 -9.97 19.64
CA VAL A 346 12.68 -8.82 20.36
C VAL A 346 11.58 -7.94 20.99
N GLN A 347 10.36 -7.99 20.47
CA GLN A 347 9.24 -7.31 21.11
C GLN A 347 9.06 -7.82 22.56
N PRO A 348 8.87 -6.92 23.53
CA PRO A 348 8.59 -7.35 24.89
C PRO A 348 7.24 -8.08 24.91
N GLY A 349 7.27 -9.39 25.16
CA GLY A 349 6.08 -10.16 25.51
C GLY A 349 5.39 -9.51 26.71
N GLY A 350 4.09 -9.28 26.59
CA GLY A 350 3.27 -8.78 27.68
C GLY A 350 3.11 -9.87 28.73
N ASP A 351 3.88 -9.74 29.81
CA ASP A 351 3.48 -10.25 31.13
C ASP A 351 2.60 -9.20 31.82
#